data_AF-A0A8X7WWA7-F1
#
_entry.id   AF-A0A8X7WWA7-F1
#
_cell.length_a   1.000
_cell.length_b   1.000
_cell.length_c   1.000
_cell.angle_alpha   90.00
_cell.angle_beta   90.00
_cell.angle_gamma   90.00
#
_symmetry.space_group_name_H-M   'P 1'
#
loop_
_entity.id
_entity.type
_entity.pdbx_description
1 polymer ?
#
loop_
_entity_poly.entity_id
_entity_poly.type
_entity_poly.pdbx_seq_one_letter_code
_entity_poly.pdbx_strand_id
1 'polypeptide(L)'
;MAAASVAGYESRQTLQNFSVGTMSAKDKLTIIQYIEETRPGPHLLPQNPKKRAQVRMICDLITSGIQPLQISMADICLVPQVYNAARFKVDMTPFPTIKKINDTLLEVEAFKASHPSCQPDTPPDLQS
;
A
#
# COMPACT_ATOMS: atom_id res chain seq x y z
N MET A 1 34.83 2.97 3.13
CA MET A 1 34.06 4.11 2.62
C MET A 1 33.54 3.71 1.23
N ALA A 2 32.32 3.17 1.14
CA ALA A 2 31.71 2.77 -0.12
C ALA A 2 30.61 3.78 -0.47
N ALA A 3 30.72 4.42 -1.64
CA ALA A 3 29.75 5.39 -2.11
C ALA A 3 28.45 4.67 -2.49
N ALA A 4 27.37 4.91 -1.74
CA ALA A 4 26.03 4.51 -2.13
C ALA A 4 25.47 5.56 -3.11
N SER A 5 25.34 5.21 -4.40
CA SER A 5 24.67 6.08 -5.37
C SER A 5 23.19 5.72 -5.44
N VAL A 6 22.32 6.71 -5.26
CA VAL A 6 20.88 6.58 -5.55
C VAL A 6 20.70 6.88 -7.04
N ALA A 7 20.47 5.85 -7.85
CA ALA A 7 20.26 6.01 -9.28
C ALA A 7 18.78 6.33 -9.58
N GLY A 8 18.54 7.46 -10.25
CA GLY A 8 17.46 7.69 -11.23
C GLY A 8 16.00 7.64 -10.75
N TYR A 9 15.33 8.79 -10.77
CA TYR A 9 13.87 8.89 -10.66
C TYR A 9 13.25 8.79 -12.06
N GLU A 10 12.79 7.60 -12.47
CA GLU A 10 11.91 7.44 -13.63
C GLU A 10 10.58 6.78 -13.24
N SER A 11 9.53 7.30 -13.86
CA SER A 11 8.12 7.09 -13.55
C SER A 11 7.64 5.66 -13.76
N ARG A 12 6.76 5.23 -12.84
CA ARG A 12 5.92 4.00 -12.84
C ARG A 12 6.68 2.71 -12.46
N GLN A 13 6.44 2.31 -11.20
CA GLN A 13 6.44 0.91 -10.75
C GLN A 13 7.81 0.24 -10.50
N THR A 14 8.69 0.84 -9.68
CA THR A 14 9.67 0.07 -8.89
C THR A 14 10.03 0.86 -7.64
N LEU A 15 9.52 0.45 -6.47
CA LEU A 15 9.98 1.03 -5.21
C LEU A 15 11.39 0.49 -4.89
N GLN A 16 12.38 1.34 -5.14
CA GLN A 16 13.70 1.39 -4.47
C GLN A 16 14.56 0.11 -4.54
N ASN A 17 15.28 -0.09 -5.64
CA ASN A 17 16.43 -0.98 -5.67
C ASN A 17 17.58 -0.33 -4.88
N PHE A 18 17.99 -0.92 -3.75
CA PHE A 18 19.17 -0.50 -3.00
C PHE A 18 20.35 -1.39 -3.38
N SER A 19 21.42 -0.79 -3.89
CA SER A 19 22.63 -1.51 -4.29
C SER A 19 23.85 -1.03 -3.51
N VAL A 20 24.64 -1.98 -3.00
CA VAL A 20 25.92 -1.73 -2.33
C VAL A 20 26.96 -2.63 -2.98
N GLY A 21 27.88 -2.04 -3.74
CA GLY A 21 28.85 -2.81 -4.52
C GLY A 21 28.15 -3.74 -5.51
N THR A 22 28.40 -5.04 -5.43
CA THR A 22 27.78 -6.07 -6.28
C THR A 22 26.45 -6.62 -5.72
N MET A 23 26.03 -6.21 -4.52
CA MET A 23 24.84 -6.72 -3.85
C MET A 23 23.64 -5.80 -4.11
N SER A 24 22.49 -6.38 -4.51
CA SER A 24 21.21 -5.66 -4.61
C SER A 24 20.20 -6.21 -3.60
N ALA A 25 19.62 -5.33 -2.79
CA ALA A 25 18.51 -5.64 -1.91
C ALA A 25 17.24 -4.95 -2.40
N LYS A 26 16.14 -5.72 -2.44
CA LYS A 26 14.79 -5.22 -2.75
C LYS A 26 13.90 -5.13 -1.52
N ASP A 27 14.26 -5.86 -0.46
CA ASP A 27 13.49 -5.90 0.77
C ASP A 27 13.86 -4.73 1.67
N LYS A 28 12.84 -3.92 2.02
CA LYS A 28 12.99 -2.70 2.83
C LYS A 28 13.64 -2.99 4.19
N LEU A 29 13.39 -4.16 4.77
CA LEU A 29 13.98 -4.56 6.04
C LEU A 29 15.50 -4.75 5.96
N THR A 30 15.99 -5.38 4.88
CA THR A 30 17.43 -5.57 4.64
C THR A 30 18.13 -4.22 4.46
N ILE A 31 17.48 -3.27 3.79
CA ILE A 31 17.99 -1.91 3.61
C ILE A 31 18.11 -1.19 4.95
N ILE A 32 17.08 -1.25 5.80
CA ILE A 32 17.07 -0.59 7.11
C ILE A 32 18.17 -1.19 8.02
N GLN A 33 18.32 -2.51 8.04
CA GLN A 33 19.38 -3.17 8.82
C GLN A 33 20.77 -2.79 8.33
N TYR A 34 21.00 -2.78 7.02
CA TYR A 34 22.26 -2.35 6.44
C TYR A 34 22.60 -0.91 6.82
N ILE A 35 21.62 0.00 6.77
CA ILE A 35 21.82 1.40 7.15
C ILE A 35 22.15 1.53 8.65
N GLU A 36 21.42 0.81 9.51
CA GLU A 36 21.65 0.79 10.97
C GLU A 36 23.05 0.26 11.33
N GLU A 37 23.56 -0.72 10.59
CA GLU A 37 24.89 -1.32 10.83
C GLU A 37 26.04 -0.49 10.26
N THR A 38 25.81 0.27 9.18
CA THR A 38 26.88 0.95 8.43
C THR A 38 26.98 2.45 8.66
N ARG A 39 25.94 3.10 9.22
CA ARG A 39 25.93 4.54 9.48
C ARG A 39 25.89 4.84 10.97
N PRO A 40 26.96 5.38 11.58
CA PRO A 40 26.90 5.91 12.93
C PRO A 40 26.05 7.20 12.92
N GLY A 41 24.89 7.18 13.56
CA GLY A 41 23.91 8.27 13.52
C GLY A 41 22.60 7.90 14.26
N PRO A 42 21.56 8.75 14.19
CA PRO A 42 20.30 8.48 14.88
C PRO A 42 19.71 7.16 14.39
N HIS A 43 19.47 6.27 15.36
CA HIS A 43 19.02 4.91 15.11
C HIS A 43 17.64 4.89 14.45
N LEU A 44 17.54 4.17 13.34
CA LEU A 44 16.28 3.95 12.63
C LEU A 44 15.42 2.92 13.37
N LEU A 45 16.07 2.02 14.13
CA LEU A 45 15.40 1.02 14.96
C LEU A 45 15.45 1.39 16.45
N PRO A 46 14.42 1.01 17.24
CA PRO A 46 14.46 1.15 18.68
C PRO A 46 15.66 0.41 19.29
N GLN A 47 16.36 1.05 20.22
CA GLN A 47 17.48 0.43 20.95
C GLN A 47 17.03 -0.68 21.91
N ASN A 48 15.79 -0.59 22.43
CA ASN A 48 15.24 -1.61 23.30
C ASN A 48 15.00 -2.92 22.51
N PRO A 49 15.58 -4.07 22.93
CA PRO A 49 15.46 -5.32 22.19
C PRO A 49 14.03 -5.81 21.98
N LYS A 50 13.12 -5.59 22.94
CA LYS A 50 11.70 -5.97 22.82
C LYS A 50 10.98 -5.13 21.77
N LYS A 51 11.18 -3.81 21.80
CA LYS A 51 10.62 -2.89 20.79
C LYS A 51 11.19 -3.16 19.41
N ARG A 52 12.48 -3.51 19.33
CA ARG A 52 13.14 -3.90 18.09
C ARG A 52 12.57 -5.20 17.52
N ALA A 53 12.30 -6.19 18.37
CA ALA A 53 11.63 -7.43 17.97
C ALA A 53 10.19 -7.17 17.49
N GLN A 54 9.45 -6.26 18.11
CA GLN A 54 8.12 -5.85 17.64
C GLN A 54 8.16 -5.21 16.25
N VAL A 55 9.08 -4.29 16.00
CA VAL A 55 9.27 -3.67 14.68
C VAL A 55 9.65 -4.73 13.64
N ARG A 56 10.54 -5.67 14.00
CA ARG A 56 10.91 -6.79 13.13
C ARG A 56 9.72 -7.69 12.82
N MET A 57 8.93 -8.07 13.82
CA MET A 57 7.73 -8.89 13.62
C MET A 57 6.72 -8.22 12.67
N ILE A 58 6.52 -6.91 12.80
CA ILE A 58 5.63 -6.13 11.91
C ILE A 58 6.22 -6.08 10.49
N CYS A 59 7.52 -5.83 10.35
CA CYS A 59 8.17 -5.80 9.04
C CYS A 59 8.25 -7.18 8.38
N ASP A 60 8.50 -8.24 9.15
CA ASP A 60 8.53 -9.62 8.68
C ASP A 60 7.13 -10.09 8.28
N LEU A 61 6.09 -9.66 9.00
CA LEU A 61 4.69 -9.88 8.60
C LEU A 61 4.38 -9.24 7.24
N ILE A 62 4.94 -8.05 6.97
CA ILE A 62 4.77 -7.33 5.70
C ILE A 62 5.65 -7.93 4.58
N THR A 63 6.84 -8.45 4.92
CA THR A 63 7.87 -8.89 3.95
C THR A 63 7.79 -10.38 3.62
N SER A 64 7.36 -11.24 4.55
CA SER A 64 7.32 -12.71 4.39
C SER A 64 6.20 -13.25 3.49
N GLY A 65 5.54 -12.39 2.72
CA GLY A 65 4.76 -12.83 1.56
C GLY A 65 3.24 -12.93 1.75
N ILE A 66 2.61 -12.05 2.53
CA ILE A 66 1.19 -11.74 2.29
C ILE A 66 1.10 -10.63 1.23
N GLN A 67 1.43 -10.99 -0.01
CA GLN A 67 0.98 -10.26 -1.19
C GLN A 67 -0.03 -11.12 -1.93
N PRO A 68 -1.31 -11.00 -1.53
CA PRO A 68 -2.30 -10.57 -2.49
C PRO A 68 -2.90 -9.27 -1.97
N LEU A 69 -2.73 -8.18 -2.74
CA LEU A 69 -3.63 -7.02 -2.76
C LEU A 69 -4.34 -6.73 -1.42
N GLN A 70 -3.60 -6.37 -0.35
CA GLN A 70 -4.25 -6.01 0.90
C GLN A 70 -5.03 -4.71 0.71
N ILE A 71 -6.33 -4.78 0.98
CA ILE A 71 -7.22 -3.63 1.07
C ILE A 71 -6.66 -2.71 2.15
N SER A 72 -6.36 -1.48 1.75
CA SER A 72 -5.83 -0.42 2.58
C SER A 72 -6.89 0.64 2.86
N MET A 73 -6.57 1.61 3.72
CA MET A 73 -7.45 2.75 3.94
C MET A 73 -7.71 3.56 2.65
N ALA A 74 -6.77 3.56 1.70
CA ALA A 74 -6.99 4.24 0.43
C ALA A 74 -8.15 3.58 -0.36
N ASP A 75 -8.24 2.25 -0.31
CA ASP A 75 -9.28 1.48 -1.00
C ASP A 75 -10.66 1.70 -0.37
N ILE A 76 -10.71 1.75 0.97
CA ILE A 76 -11.93 2.07 1.73
C ILE A 76 -12.45 3.47 1.39
N CYS A 77 -11.56 4.44 1.20
CA CYS A 77 -11.93 5.78 0.78
C CYS A 77 -12.25 5.87 -0.72
N LEU A 78 -11.67 5.01 -1.55
CA LEU A 78 -11.81 5.10 -3.01
C LEU A 78 -13.21 4.73 -3.49
N VAL A 79 -13.73 3.59 -3.05
CA VAL A 79 -15.04 3.07 -3.49
C VAL A 79 -16.20 4.07 -3.30
N PRO A 80 -16.41 4.66 -2.10
CA PRO A 80 -17.48 5.66 -1.93
C PRO A 80 -17.25 6.93 -2.75
N GLN A 81 -15.99 7.31 -3.03
CA GLN A 81 -15.71 8.47 -3.86
C GLN A 81 -15.99 8.22 -5.34
N VAL A 82 -15.71 7.02 -5.85
CA VAL A 82 -16.09 6.63 -7.21
C VAL A 82 -17.61 6.50 -7.34
N TYR A 83 -18.30 5.97 -6.33
CA TYR A 83 -19.76 5.96 -6.29
C TYR A 83 -20.34 7.37 -6.35
N ASN A 84 -19.81 8.31 -5.54
CA ASN A 84 -20.23 9.71 -5.58
C ASN A 84 -19.93 10.37 -6.93
N ALA A 85 -18.76 10.10 -7.51
CA ALA A 85 -18.40 10.60 -8.84
C ALA A 85 -19.43 10.15 -9.90
N ALA A 86 -19.85 8.88 -9.86
CA ALA A 86 -20.91 8.38 -10.74
C ALA A 86 -22.26 9.05 -10.45
N ARG A 87 -22.63 9.21 -9.17
CA ARG A 87 -23.87 9.89 -8.74
C ARG A 87 -23.94 11.35 -9.23
N PHE A 88 -22.81 12.04 -9.26
CA PHE A 88 -22.70 13.43 -9.74
C PHE A 88 -22.34 13.54 -11.23
N LYS A 89 -22.32 12.43 -11.97
CA LYS A 89 -22.04 12.38 -13.41
C LYS A 89 -20.67 12.92 -13.80
N VAL A 90 -19.67 12.72 -12.94
CA VAL A 90 -18.26 13.04 -13.25
C VAL A 90 -17.75 12.06 -14.29
N ASP A 91 -17.07 12.56 -15.33
CA ASP A 91 -16.44 11.71 -16.35
C ASP A 91 -15.22 10.97 -15.77
N MET A 92 -15.32 9.65 -15.71
CA MET A 92 -14.27 8.77 -15.20
C MET A 92 -13.34 8.23 -16.30
N THR A 93 -13.60 8.53 -17.58
CA THR A 93 -12.79 8.09 -18.73
C THR A 93 -11.31 8.46 -18.60
N PRO A 94 -10.93 9.65 -18.08
CA PRO A 94 -9.53 10.01 -17.88
C PRO A 94 -8.81 9.23 -16.77
N PHE A 95 -9.54 8.46 -15.94
CA PHE A 95 -9.01 7.79 -14.75
C PHE A 95 -9.10 6.25 -14.82
N PRO A 96 -8.53 5.60 -15.86
CA PRO A 96 -8.71 4.16 -16.09
C PRO A 96 -8.14 3.29 -14.97
N THR A 97 -7.07 3.73 -14.29
CA THR A 97 -6.50 3.03 -13.14
C THR A 97 -7.45 3.03 -11.94
N ILE A 98 -8.08 4.18 -11.65
CA ILE A 98 -9.06 4.29 -10.57
C ILE A 98 -10.25 3.37 -10.83
N LYS A 99 -10.74 3.37 -12.07
CA LYS A 99 -11.83 2.47 -12.48
C LYS A 99 -11.47 1.01 -12.28
N LYS A 100 -10.29 0.58 -12.76
CA LYS A 100 -9.83 -0.81 -12.60
C LYS A 100 -9.71 -1.24 -11.13
N ILE A 101 -9.19 -0.37 -10.27
CA ILE A 101 -9.07 -0.65 -8.84
C ILE A 101 -10.47 -0.76 -8.23
N ASN A 102 -11.35 0.20 -8.50
CA ASN A 102 -12.73 0.18 -8.02
C ASN A 102 -13.47 -1.10 -8.46
N ASP A 103 -13.38 -1.49 -9.73
CA ASP A 103 -14.02 -2.70 -10.25
C ASP A 103 -13.49 -3.95 -9.54
N THR A 104 -12.19 -3.98 -9.21
CA THR A 104 -11.59 -5.07 -8.43
C THR A 104 -12.08 -5.09 -6.98
N LEU A 105 -12.19 -3.92 -6.34
CA LEU A 105 -12.65 -3.80 -4.95
C LEU A 105 -14.13 -4.15 -4.82
N LEU A 106 -14.96 -3.82 -5.81
CA LEU A 106 -16.37 -4.16 -5.85
C LEU A 106 -16.62 -5.68 -5.94
N GLU A 107 -15.62 -6.50 -6.29
CA GLU A 107 -15.75 -7.95 -6.24
C GLU A 107 -15.63 -8.54 -4.83
N VAL A 108 -15.08 -7.78 -3.89
CA VAL A 108 -14.89 -8.22 -2.51
C VAL A 108 -16.21 -8.12 -1.74
N GLU A 109 -16.58 -9.20 -1.04
CA GLU A 109 -17.84 -9.31 -0.32
C GLU A 109 -18.10 -8.17 0.67
N ALA A 110 -17.04 -7.71 1.37
CA ALA A 110 -17.14 -6.59 2.30
C ALA A 110 -17.66 -5.30 1.63
N PHE A 111 -17.22 -5.00 0.40
CA PHE A 111 -17.67 -3.81 -0.34
C PHE A 111 -19.07 -4.01 -0.95
N LYS A 112 -19.43 -5.23 -1.38
CA LYS A 112 -20.77 -5.59 -1.83
C LYS A 112 -21.81 -5.43 -0.72
N ALA A 113 -21.52 -5.99 0.46
CA ALA A 113 -22.38 -5.91 1.63
C ALA A 113 -22.53 -4.47 2.16
N SER A 114 -21.48 -3.64 2.04
CA SER A 114 -21.54 -2.23 2.43
C SER A 114 -22.09 -1.30 1.34
N HIS A 115 -22.54 -1.82 0.19
CA HIS A 115 -23.04 -0.98 -0.88
C HIS A 115 -24.30 -0.21 -0.40
N PRO A 116 -24.49 1.06 -0.80
CA PRO A 116 -25.63 1.86 -0.36
C PRO A 116 -27.00 1.25 -0.64
N SER A 117 -27.15 0.40 -1.68
CA SER A 117 -28.42 -0.27 -1.99
C SER A 117 -28.74 -1.49 -1.11
N CYS A 118 -27.75 -1.98 -0.36
CA CYS A 118 -27.87 -3.15 0.52
C CYS A 118 -28.18 -2.77 1.97
N GLN A 119 -28.35 -1.48 2.27
CA GLN A 119 -28.55 -1.01 3.64
C GLN A 119 -30.02 -1.04 4.05
N PRO A 120 -30.36 -1.28 5.33
CA PRO A 120 -31.74 -1.38 5.80
C PRO A 120 -32.59 -0.11 5.58
N ASP A 121 -31.93 1.05 5.52
CA ASP A 121 -32.54 2.36 5.33
C ASP A 121 -32.64 2.78 3.85
N THR A 122 -32.18 1.94 2.93
CA THR A 122 -32.30 2.20 1.48
C THR A 122 -33.78 2.27 1.08
N PRO A 123 -34.22 3.35 0.41
CA PRO A 123 -35.56 3.42 -0.16
C PRO A 123 -35.85 2.21 -1.07
N PRO A 124 -37.08 1.64 -1.05
CA PRO A 124 -37.39 0.41 -1.79
C PRO A 124 -37.13 0.48 -3.30
N ASP A 125 -37.22 1.68 -3.89
CA ASP A 125 -36.97 1.95 -5.30
C ASP A 125 -35.47 1.95 -5.67
N LEU A 126 -34.57 1.96 -4.68
CA LEU A 126 -33.12 2.03 -4.85
C LEU A 126 -32.39 0.78 -4.32
N GLN A 127 -33.13 -0.21 -3.83
CA GLN A 127 -32.57 -1.51 -3.42
C GLN A 127 -32.22 -2.35 -4.67
N SER A 128 -31.11 -3.09 -4.59
CA SER A 128 -30.56 -3.92 -5.68
C SER A 128 -30.69 -5.40 -5.40
#